data_AF-A0AB37Q430-F1
#
_entry.id   AF-A0AB37Q430-F1
#
_cell.length_a   1.000
_cell.length_b   1.000
_cell.length_c   1.000
_cell.angle_alpha   90.00
_cell.angle_beta   90.00
_cell.angle_gamma   90.00
#
_symmetry.space_group_name_H-M   'P 1'
#
loop_
_entity.id
_entity.type
_entity.pdbx_description
1 polymer ?
#
loop_
_entity_poly.entity_id
_entity_poly.type
_entity_poly.pdbx_seq_one_letter_code
_entity_poly.pdbx_strand_id
1 'polypeptide(L)' 'MSFSAALFAIGFIGLLVGLLVVLDAQRRLRHLYIAKGLIAEGVPESEARHRSGASHWDQPFIVRIWRKYPTLPS' A
#
# COMPACT_ATOMS: atom_id res chain seq x y z
N MET A 1 -11.43 27.42 20.15
CA MET A 1 -11.40 26.94 18.74
C MET A 1 -12.81 27.08 18.18
N SER A 2 -13.01 27.68 17.00
CA SER A 2 -14.37 27.82 16.43
C SER A 2 -14.87 26.48 15.87
N PHE A 3 -16.18 26.23 15.98
CA PHE A 3 -16.81 25.02 15.43
C PHE A 3 -16.50 24.82 13.94
N SER A 4 -16.49 25.91 13.17
CA SER A 4 -16.10 25.90 11.75
C SER A 4 -14.66 25.42 11.55
N ALA A 5 -13.70 25.87 12.38
CA ALA A 5 -12.32 25.42 12.28
C ALA A 5 -12.17 23.92 12.56
N ALA A 6 -12.97 23.37 13.50
CA ALA A 6 -12.98 21.94 13.78
C ALA A 6 -13.50 21.13 12.58
N LEU A 7 -14.58 21.58 11.92
CA LEU A 7 -15.12 20.93 10.72
C LEU A 7 -14.12 20.94 9.55
N PHE A 8 -13.47 22.07 9.31
CA PHE A 8 -12.41 22.17 8.30
C PHE A 8 -11.25 21.23 8.60
N ALA A 9 -10.79 21.18 9.85
CA ALA A 9 -9.71 20.28 10.25
C ALA A 9 -10.07 18.80 10.04
N ILE A 10 -11.29 18.38 10.40
CA ILE A 10 -11.75 17.00 10.20
C ILE A 10 -11.80 16.67 8.70
N GLY A 11 -12.38 17.55 7.88
CA GLY A 11 -12.44 17.35 6.43
C GLY A 11 -11.06 17.23 5.80
N PHE A 12 -10.14 18.11 6.21
CA PHE A 12 -8.76 18.10 5.74
C PHE A 12 -8.00 16.82 6.16
N ILE A 13 -8.14 16.38 7.41
CA ILE A 13 -7.55 15.13 7.88
C ILE A 13 -8.11 13.94 7.11
N GLY A 14 -9.43 13.91 6.89
CA GLY A 14 -10.08 12.86 6.09
C GLY A 14 -9.53 12.78 4.66
N LEU A 15 -9.31 13.94 4.02
CA LEU A 15 -8.70 14.00 2.70
C LEU A 15 -7.26 13.45 2.69
N LEU A 16 -6.44 13.83 3.68
CA LEU A 16 -5.07 13.32 3.80
C LEU A 16 -5.02 11.80 4.03
N VAL A 17 -5.88 11.27 4.90
CA VAL A 17 -5.99 9.83 5.14
C VAL A 17 -6.46 9.12 3.87
N GLY A 18 -7.45 9.66 3.17
CA GLY A 18 -7.91 9.12 1.88
C GLY A 18 -6.80 9.06 0.85
N LEU A 19 -6.04 10.14 0.69
CA LEU A 19 -4.88 10.19 -0.22
C LEU A 19 -3.84 9.12 0.14
N LEU A 20 -3.50 8.99 1.42
CA LEU A 20 -2.56 7.98 1.92
C LEU A 20 -3.00 6.55 1.59
N VAL A 21 -4.28 6.24 1.79
CA VAL A 21 -4.85 4.91 1.46
C VAL A 21 -4.83 4.65 -0.04
N VAL A 22 -5.17 5.64 -0.86
CA VAL A 22 -5.13 5.51 -2.33
C VAL A 22 -3.70 5.23 -2.82
N LEU A 23 -2.71 5.97 -2.29
CA LEU A 23 -1.30 5.76 -2.63
C LEU A 23 -0.80 4.37 -2.20
N ASP A 24 -1.22 3.87 -1.03
CA ASP A 24 -0.90 2.51 -0.57
C ASP A 24 -1.51 1.45 -1.49
N ALA A 25 -2.77 1.63 -1.89
CA ALA A 25 -3.46 0.71 -2.79
C ALA A 25 -2.80 0.67 -4.19
N GLN A 26 -2.43 1.83 -4.75
CA GLN A 26 -1.73 1.90 -6.03
C GLN A 26 -0.35 1.21 -5.98
N ARG A 27 0.39 1.35 -4.88
CA ARG A 27 1.64 0.60 -4.69
C ARG A 27 1.35 -0.90 -4.65
N ARG A 28 0.40 -1.35 -3.83
CA ARG A 28 0.01 -2.77 -3.74
C ARG A 28 -0.29 -3.37 -5.11
N LEU A 29 -1.07 -2.67 -5.94
CA LEU A 29 -1.44 -3.14 -7.27
C LEU A 29 -0.22 -3.36 -8.17
N ARG A 30 0.79 -2.48 -8.11
CA ARG A 30 2.03 -2.65 -8.87
C ARG A 30 2.81 -3.90 -8.45
N HIS A 31 2.96 -4.13 -7.15
CA HIS A 31 3.64 -5.33 -6.65
C HIS A 31 2.85 -6.60 -6.98
N LEU A 32 1.51 -6.58 -6.90
CA LEU A 32 0.67 -7.70 -7.31
C LEU A 32 0.74 -7.97 -8.82
N TYR A 33 0.86 -6.93 -9.65
CA TYR A 33 1.03 -7.08 -11.08
C TYR A 33 2.33 -7.84 -11.41
N ILE A 34 3.44 -7.47 -10.77
CA ILE A 34 4.71 -8.19 -10.90
C ILE A 34 4.59 -9.62 -10.37
N ALA A 35 3.95 -9.82 -9.21
CA ALA A 35 3.71 -11.16 -8.68
C ALA A 35 2.96 -12.05 -9.68
N LYS A 36 1.94 -11.51 -10.35
CA LYS A 36 1.19 -12.22 -11.39
C LYS A 36 2.07 -12.58 -12.60
N GLY A 37 2.98 -11.70 -13.00
CA GLY A 37 3.96 -12.01 -14.04
C GLY A 37 4.84 -13.21 -13.67
N LEU A 38 5.41 -13.18 -12.46
CA LEU A 38 6.22 -14.29 -11.94
C LEU A 38 5.42 -15.61 -11.85
N ILE A 39 4.15 -15.54 -11.44
CA ILE A 39 3.28 -16.72 -11.40
C ILE A 39 3.04 -17.28 -12.80
N ALA A 40 2.85 -16.41 -13.81
CA ALA A 40 2.68 -16.83 -15.20
C ALA A 40 3.96 -17.49 -15.77
N GLU A 41 5.14 -17.13 -15.26
CA GLU A 41 6.43 -17.78 -15.55
C GLU A 41 6.63 -19.11 -14.81
N GLY A 42 5.66 -19.54 -14.01
CA GLY A 42 5.70 -20.80 -13.25
C GLY A 42 6.30 -20.69 -11.85
N VAL A 43 6.56 -19.48 -11.35
CA VAL A 43 7.00 -19.28 -9.96
C VAL A 43 5.83 -19.54 -9.00
N PRO A 44 5.99 -20.36 -7.95
CA PRO A 44 4.96 -20.56 -6.94
C PRO A 44 4.48 -19.24 -6.33
N GLU A 45 3.19 -19.12 -6.02
CA GLU A 45 2.59 -17.86 -5.57
C GLU A 45 3.28 -17.26 -4.33
N SER A 46 3.62 -18.08 -3.32
CA SER A 46 4.30 -17.60 -2.12
C SER A 46 5.64 -16.95 -2.45
N GLU A 47 6.43 -17.57 -3.32
CA GLU A 47 7.71 -17.06 -3.79
C GLU A 47 7.55 -15.84 -4.69
N ALA A 48 6.57 -15.85 -5.60
CA ALA A 48 6.25 -14.70 -6.45
C ALA A 48 5.85 -13.47 -5.63
N ARG A 49 5.07 -13.66 -4.55
CA ARG A 49 4.68 -12.58 -3.63
C ARG A 49 5.84 -12.08 -2.78
N HIS A 50 6.76 -12.96 -2.39
CA HIS A 50 7.98 -12.57 -1.69
C HIS A 50 8.92 -11.77 -2.60
N ARG A 51 9.23 -12.29 -3.80
CA ARG A 51 10.11 -11.65 -4.79
C ARG A 51 9.57 -10.32 -5.31
N SER A 52 8.26 -10.23 -5.53
CA SER A 52 7.63 -8.98 -5.94
C SER A 52 7.50 -7.97 -4.80
N GLY A 53 7.70 -8.36 -3.53
CA GLY A 53 7.44 -7.52 -2.36
C GLY A 53 5.94 -7.37 -2.01
N ALA A 54 5.04 -8.06 -2.72
CA ALA A 54 3.61 -8.05 -2.43
C ALA A 54 3.26 -8.61 -1.03
N SER A 55 4.14 -9.44 -0.45
CA SER A 55 4.01 -9.95 0.92
C SER A 55 4.05 -8.85 1.99
N HIS A 56 4.58 -7.67 1.67
CA HIS A 56 4.52 -6.51 2.57
C HIS A 56 3.08 -6.20 2.99
N TRP A 57 2.10 -6.36 2.09
CA TRP A 57 0.69 -6.09 2.35
C TRP A 57 -0.05 -7.16 3.15
N ASP A 58 0.61 -8.25 3.56
CA ASP A 58 0.03 -9.23 4.50
C ASP A 58 0.00 -8.71 5.94
N GLN A 59 0.80 -7.69 6.25
CA GLN A 59 0.84 -7.05 7.56
C GLN A 59 -0.26 -5.98 7.68
N PRO A 60 -0.81 -5.69 8.86
CA PRO A 60 -1.79 -4.61 9.04
C PRO A 60 -1.27 -3.24 8.59
N PHE A 61 -2.14 -2.40 8.04
CA PHE A 61 -1.78 -1.07 7.50
C PHE A 61 -0.95 -0.24 8.48
N ILE A 62 -1.38 -0.13 9.74
CA ILE A 62 -0.68 0.64 10.78
C ILE A 62 0.76 0.15 11.01
N VAL A 63 1.04 -1.15 10.84
CA VAL A 63 2.41 -1.68 10.97
C VAL A 63 3.26 -1.31 9.75
N ARG A 64 2.64 -1.28 8.57
CA ARG A 64 3.33 -1.04 7.29
C ARG A 64 3.74 0.42 7.10
N ILE A 65 2.90 1.39 7.49
CA ILE A 65 3.18 2.81 7.24
C ILE A 65 4.49 3.30 7.89
N TRP A 66 4.93 2.62 8.95
CA TRP A 66 6.18 2.92 9.67
C TRP A 66 7.39 2.13 9.14
N ARG A 67 7.18 1.22 8.19
CA ARG A 67 8.24 0.40 7.59
C ARG A 67 8.64 0.93 6.23
N LYS A 68 9.88 0.66 5.85
CA LYS A 68 10.35 0.94 4.48
C LYS A 68 9.53 0.09 3.51
N TYR A 69 8.90 0.75 2.53
CA TYR A 69 8.19 0.06 1.47
C TYR A 69 9.17 -0.73 0.58
N PRO A 70 8.80 -1.94 0.12
CA PRO A 70 9.61 -2.71 -0.81
C PRO A 70 9.78 -1.94 -2.12
N THR A 71 10.98 -2.01 -2.70
CA THR A 71 11.23 -1.50 -4.04
C THR A 71 10.65 -2.46 -5.06
N LEU A 72 10.16 -1.95 -6.19
CA LEU A 72 9.79 -2.82 -7.30
C LEU A 72 11.07 -3.50 -7.81
N PRO A 73 11.06 -4.82 -8.04
CA PRO A 73 12.18 -5.49 -8.70
C PRO A 73 12.35 -4.90 -10.11
N SER A 74 13.60 -4.62 -10.49
CA SER A 74 14.02 -4.12 -11.80
C SER A 74 14.00 -5.21 -12.86
#